data_AF-A0A6P0X8J8-F1
#
_entry.id   AF-A0A6P0X8J8-F1
#
_cell.length_a   1.000
_cell.length_b   1.000
_cell.length_c   1.000
_cell.angle_alpha   90.00
_cell.angle_beta   90.00
_cell.angle_gamma   90.00
#
_symmetry.space_group_name_H-M   'P 1'
#
loop_
_entity.id
_entity.type
_entity.pdbx_description
1 polymer ?
#
loop_
_entity_poly.entity_id
_entity_poly.type
_entity_poly.pdbx_seq_one_letter_code
_entity_poly.pdbx_strand_id
1 'polypeptide(L)'
;MPDWIYRYPPLEAGTLLKRYKRFLADIQLQSGEVITAHCPNTGPMIGVCTPGSPVQVSRSDNPKRKLAYTWEMIQVNDTQPTWVGVNTGLPNRVIKLALEQHLIPELANNYSTIRTEVPYGKDKKSRVDFLLSSDRSSGETSQQTRGRGDTETRRMEIPGQISLTPEEQSLNSPIYVEVKSATLAEGKVALFPDTVTTRGQKHLRELTALLPQ
;
A
#
# COMPACT_ATOMS: atom_id res chain seq x y z
N MET A 1 -6.90 21.92 -9.19
CA MET A 1 -7.84 21.07 -8.42
C MET A 1 -7.01 20.41 -7.32
N PRO A 2 -7.54 19.99 -6.16
CA PRO A 2 -6.68 19.25 -5.23
C PRO A 2 -6.25 17.96 -5.92
N ASP A 3 -4.95 17.68 -5.94
CA ASP A 3 -4.36 16.48 -6.52
C ASP A 3 -4.66 15.27 -5.61
N TRP A 4 -5.91 14.84 -5.59
CA TRP A 4 -6.33 13.66 -4.84
C TRP A 4 -5.71 12.41 -5.48
N ILE A 5 -4.89 11.69 -4.70
CA ILE A 5 -4.24 10.44 -5.14
C ILE A 5 -5.28 9.37 -5.50
N TYR A 6 -6.41 9.34 -4.78
CA TYR A 6 -7.48 8.38 -5.02
C TYR A 6 -8.85 9.06 -5.01
N ARG A 7 -9.68 8.68 -5.97
CA ARG A 7 -11.07 9.13 -6.08
C ARG A 7 -12.01 7.96 -5.85
N TYR A 8 -12.84 8.07 -4.82
CA TYR A 8 -13.94 7.13 -4.62
C TYR A 8 -14.93 7.21 -5.79
N PRO A 9 -15.62 6.10 -6.13
CA PRO A 9 -16.87 6.19 -6.89
C PRO A 9 -17.90 7.04 -6.14
N PRO A 10 -19.01 7.44 -6.76
CA PRO A 10 -20.12 8.07 -6.04
C PRO A 10 -20.45 7.29 -4.77
N LEU A 11 -20.47 7.99 -3.64
CA LEU A 11 -20.76 7.42 -2.34
C LEU A 11 -22.16 7.84 -1.91
N GLU A 12 -22.90 6.89 -1.35
CA GLU A 12 -24.20 7.10 -0.74
C GLU A 12 -24.04 7.11 0.79
N ALA A 13 -24.63 8.13 1.42
CA ALA A 13 -24.61 8.27 2.87
C ALA A 13 -25.68 7.38 3.52
N GLY A 14 -25.37 6.86 4.71
CA GLY A 14 -26.32 6.13 5.53
C GLY A 14 -25.90 6.03 6.98
N THR A 15 -26.64 5.22 7.73
CA THR A 15 -26.42 4.93 9.15
C THR A 15 -26.23 3.43 9.33
N LEU A 16 -25.15 3.03 10.00
CA LEU A 16 -24.90 1.62 10.31
C LEU A 16 -25.96 1.10 11.27
N LEU A 17 -26.68 0.05 10.91
CA LEU A 17 -27.61 -0.63 11.82
C LEU A 17 -26.92 -1.75 12.57
N LYS A 18 -26.19 -2.61 11.86
CA LYS A 18 -25.39 -3.69 12.46
C LYS A 18 -24.39 -4.26 11.46
N ARG A 19 -23.25 -4.74 11.97
CA ARG A 19 -22.32 -5.61 11.25
C ARG A 19 -22.46 -7.04 11.76
N TYR A 20 -22.50 -8.02 10.86
CA TYR A 20 -22.65 -9.43 11.23
C TYR A 20 -21.98 -10.35 10.23
N LYS A 21 -21.73 -11.61 10.64
CA LYS A 21 -21.03 -12.63 9.84
C LYS A 21 -19.71 -12.13 9.23
N ARG A 22 -19.06 -11.14 9.84
CA ARG A 22 -17.84 -10.42 9.41
C ARG A 22 -17.94 -9.64 8.08
N PHE A 23 -18.67 -10.15 7.10
CA PHE A 23 -18.69 -9.65 5.72
C PHE A 23 -19.98 -8.92 5.33
N LEU A 24 -20.92 -8.77 6.26
CA LEU A 24 -22.23 -8.15 6.01
C LEU A 24 -22.47 -6.99 6.97
N ALA A 25 -23.06 -5.93 6.46
CA ALA A 25 -23.54 -4.80 7.25
C ALA A 25 -24.92 -4.37 6.74
N ASP A 26 -25.88 -4.26 7.65
CA ASP A 26 -27.17 -3.63 7.34
C ASP A 26 -27.03 -2.13 7.60
N ILE A 27 -27.41 -1.32 6.61
CA ILE A 27 -27.24 0.13 6.59
C ILE A 27 -28.56 0.74 6.13
N GLN A 28 -29.04 1.76 6.85
CA GLN A 28 -30.15 2.59 6.40
C GLN A 28 -29.58 3.76 5.60
N LEU A 29 -29.86 3.82 4.30
CA LEU A 29 -29.47 4.92 3.44
C LEU A 29 -30.24 6.20 3.83
N GLN A 30 -29.74 7.36 3.40
CA GLN A 30 -30.43 8.64 3.62
C GLN A 30 -31.83 8.69 2.96
N SER A 31 -32.07 7.86 1.94
CA SER A 31 -33.40 7.66 1.34
C SER A 31 -34.41 6.97 2.28
N GLY A 32 -33.95 6.38 3.38
CA GLY A 32 -34.73 5.54 4.28
C GLY A 32 -34.68 4.05 3.95
N GLU A 33 -34.19 3.67 2.76
CA GLU A 33 -34.02 2.28 2.35
C GLU A 33 -33.00 1.56 3.24
N VAL A 34 -33.33 0.35 3.68
CA VAL A 34 -32.38 -0.52 4.39
C VAL A 34 -31.76 -1.50 3.40
N ILE A 35 -30.44 -1.42 3.25
CA ILE A 35 -29.65 -2.26 2.35
C ILE A 35 -28.72 -3.16 3.16
N THR A 36 -28.36 -4.31 2.58
CA THR A 36 -27.23 -5.12 3.06
C THR A 36 -26.02 -4.84 2.18
N ALA A 37 -24.97 -4.26 2.77
CA ALA A 37 -23.69 -4.00 2.12
C ALA A 37 -22.66 -5.10 2.44
N HIS A 38 -21.74 -5.31 1.51
CA HIS A 38 -20.52 -6.05 1.80
C HIS A 38 -19.65 -5.25 2.78
N CYS A 39 -19.17 -5.90 3.84
CA CYS A 39 -18.12 -5.39 4.72
C CYS A 39 -16.76 -5.93 4.24
N PRO A 40 -15.95 -5.14 3.51
CA PRO A 40 -14.62 -5.52 2.98
C PRO A 40 -13.53 -5.49 4.06
N ASN A 41 -13.86 -5.92 5.27
CA ASN A 41 -12.96 -6.01 6.41
C ASN A 41 -13.32 -7.24 7.25
N THR A 42 -12.36 -8.13 7.45
CA THR A 42 -12.55 -9.40 8.16
C THR A 42 -12.12 -9.35 9.63
N GLY A 43 -11.45 -8.26 10.01
CA GLY A 43 -10.95 -8.02 11.36
C GLY A 43 -12.07 -7.69 12.34
N PRO A 44 -11.73 -7.54 13.63
CA PRO A 44 -12.72 -7.24 14.66
C PRO A 44 -13.33 -5.85 14.47
N MET A 45 -12.61 -4.89 13.86
CA MET A 45 -13.05 -3.50 13.66
C MET A 45 -13.38 -2.82 15.00
N ILE A 46 -12.51 -2.99 16.00
CA ILE A 46 -12.71 -2.41 17.34
C ILE A 46 -12.78 -0.89 17.23
N GLY A 47 -13.88 -0.30 17.71
CA GLY A 47 -14.14 1.14 17.61
C GLY A 47 -14.58 1.62 16.22
N VAL A 48 -14.66 0.74 15.23
CA VAL A 48 -14.89 1.08 13.81
C VAL A 48 -16.14 0.40 13.23
N CYS A 49 -17.08 -0.03 14.08
CA CYS A 49 -18.33 -0.65 13.65
C CYS A 49 -19.53 -0.40 14.59
N THR A 50 -19.58 0.78 15.21
CA THR A 50 -20.61 1.14 16.19
C THR A 50 -21.96 1.40 15.50
N PRO A 51 -23.03 0.66 15.84
CA PRO A 51 -24.39 0.96 15.37
C PRO A 51 -24.81 2.41 15.64
N GLY A 52 -25.58 2.99 14.72
CA GLY A 52 -25.97 4.40 14.74
C GLY A 52 -24.94 5.37 14.14
N SER A 53 -23.73 4.90 13.80
CA SER A 53 -22.70 5.77 13.20
C SER A 53 -23.00 6.09 11.74
N PRO A 54 -22.68 7.31 11.27
CA PRO A 54 -22.69 7.65 9.85
C PRO A 54 -21.71 6.79 9.05
N VAL A 55 -22.15 6.33 7.89
CA VAL A 55 -21.35 5.52 6.96
C VAL A 55 -21.46 6.04 5.54
N GLN A 56 -20.49 5.67 4.70
CA GLN A 56 -20.51 5.88 3.26
C GLN A 56 -20.38 4.53 2.56
N VAL A 57 -21.24 4.29 1.58
CA VAL A 57 -21.23 3.05 0.77
C VAL A 57 -21.03 3.38 -0.71
N SER A 58 -20.32 2.52 -1.43
CA SER A 58 -20.28 2.54 -2.89
C SER A 58 -21.29 1.55 -3.46
N ARG A 59 -21.87 1.86 -4.62
CA ARG A 59 -22.77 0.98 -5.37
C ARG A 59 -22.08 0.48 -6.63
N SER A 60 -22.29 -0.80 -6.96
CA SER A 60 -21.83 -1.42 -8.20
C SER A 60 -23.01 -1.94 -9.00
N ASP A 61 -23.07 -1.60 -10.28
CA ASP A 61 -24.10 -2.06 -11.21
C ASP A 61 -23.79 -3.43 -11.86
N ASN A 62 -22.67 -4.05 -11.50
CA ASN A 62 -22.33 -5.39 -12.01
C ASN A 62 -23.35 -6.44 -11.52
N PRO A 63 -24.16 -7.02 -12.43
CA PRO A 63 -25.24 -7.95 -12.07
C PRO A 63 -24.74 -9.29 -11.52
N LYS A 64 -23.45 -9.60 -11.67
CA LYS A 64 -22.84 -10.81 -11.11
C LYS A 64 -22.55 -10.70 -9.61
N ARG A 65 -22.60 -9.50 -9.02
CA ARG A 65 -22.33 -9.33 -7.59
C ARG A 65 -23.53 -9.79 -6.78
N LYS A 66 -23.26 -10.57 -5.72
CA LYS A 66 -24.29 -10.96 -4.75
C LYS A 66 -24.82 -9.78 -3.94
N LEU A 67 -23.97 -8.79 -3.67
CA LEU A 67 -24.32 -7.55 -2.97
C LEU A 67 -23.88 -6.37 -3.84
N ALA A 68 -24.82 -5.48 -4.16
CA ALA A 68 -24.55 -4.30 -4.98
C ALA A 68 -23.69 -3.27 -4.22
N TYR A 69 -23.87 -3.18 -2.91
CA TYR A 69 -23.21 -2.17 -2.06
C TYR A 69 -21.96 -2.69 -1.38
N THR A 70 -20.96 -1.83 -1.23
CA THR A 70 -19.75 -2.04 -0.42
C THR A 70 -19.68 -0.93 0.63
N TRP A 71 -19.48 -1.30 1.89
CA TRP A 71 -19.23 -0.33 2.95
C TRP A 71 -17.78 0.18 2.85
N GLU A 72 -17.62 1.47 2.57
CA GLU A 72 -16.31 2.07 2.31
C GLU A 72 -15.75 2.79 3.54
N MET A 73 -16.58 3.56 4.23
CA MET A 73 -16.15 4.40 5.34
C MET A 73 -17.19 4.46 6.47
N ILE A 74 -16.71 4.73 7.68
CA ILE A 74 -17.53 5.05 8.85
C ILE A 74 -16.97 6.29 9.53
N GLN A 75 -17.84 7.12 10.07
CA GLN A 75 -17.44 8.22 10.91
C GLN A 75 -17.30 7.73 12.35
N VAL A 76 -16.11 7.88 12.92
CA VAL A 76 -15.85 7.64 14.35
C VAL A 76 -15.79 8.99 15.08
N ASN A 77 -16.13 8.96 16.37
CA ASN A 77 -16.15 10.14 17.24
C ASN A 77 -15.26 9.88 18.45
N ASP A 78 -13.94 9.83 18.25
CA ASP A 78 -12.95 9.74 19.34
C ASP A 78 -12.64 11.16 19.87
N THR A 79 -11.80 11.92 19.16
CA THR A 79 -11.53 13.33 19.46
C THR A 79 -12.47 14.30 18.74
N GLN A 80 -12.79 13.98 17.49
CA GLN A 80 -13.71 14.73 16.63
C GLN A 80 -14.30 13.80 15.57
N PRO A 81 -15.42 14.16 14.93
CA PRO A 81 -15.97 13.39 13.82
C PRO A 81 -14.92 13.19 12.71
N THR A 82 -14.52 11.94 12.51
CA THR A 82 -13.42 11.57 11.61
C THR A 82 -13.84 10.40 10.75
N TRP A 83 -13.69 10.53 9.43
CA TRP A 83 -13.97 9.45 8.49
C TRP A 83 -12.82 8.44 8.47
N VAL A 84 -13.13 7.18 8.79
CA VAL A 84 -12.20 6.06 8.75
C VAL A 84 -12.60 5.11 7.64
N GLY A 85 -11.65 4.81 6.75
CA GLY A 85 -11.84 3.83 5.69
C GLY A 85 -11.89 2.42 6.27
N VAL A 86 -12.98 1.69 6.04
CA VAL A 86 -13.12 0.29 6.49
C VAL A 86 -12.69 -0.70 5.43
N ASN A 87 -12.61 -0.28 4.16
CA ASN A 87 -12.18 -1.13 3.05
C ASN A 87 -10.68 -1.41 3.10
N THR A 88 -10.31 -2.59 3.60
CA THR A 88 -8.90 -2.97 3.79
C THR A 88 -8.17 -3.23 2.47
N GLY A 89 -8.88 -3.33 1.35
CA GLY A 89 -8.26 -3.41 0.02
C GLY A 89 -7.90 -2.05 -0.58
N LEU A 90 -8.34 -0.94 0.03
CA LEU A 90 -8.07 0.40 -0.48
C LEU A 90 -6.64 0.90 -0.20
N PRO A 91 -6.05 0.72 1.00
CA PRO A 91 -4.71 1.23 1.30
C PRO A 91 -3.64 0.81 0.29
N ASN A 92 -3.59 -0.48 -0.10
CA ASN A 92 -2.66 -0.94 -1.12
C ASN A 92 -2.89 -0.23 -2.47
N ARG A 93 -4.15 0.03 -2.87
CA ARG A 93 -4.43 0.78 -4.11
C ARG A 93 -3.93 2.23 -4.01
N VAL A 94 -4.14 2.90 -2.88
CA VAL A 94 -3.68 4.28 -2.65
C VAL A 94 -2.16 4.35 -2.65
N ILE A 95 -1.48 3.43 -1.94
CA ILE A 95 -0.02 3.36 -1.90
C ILE A 95 0.55 3.05 -3.28
N LYS A 96 -0.08 2.15 -4.04
CA LYS A 96 0.33 1.88 -5.43
C LYS A 96 0.30 3.16 -6.28
N LEU A 97 -0.79 3.93 -6.22
CA LEU A 97 -0.91 5.19 -6.95
C LEU A 97 0.13 6.23 -6.49
N ALA A 98 0.39 6.31 -5.18
CA ALA A 98 1.42 7.19 -4.63
C ALA A 98 2.84 6.79 -5.09
N LEU A 99 3.12 5.48 -5.17
CA LEU A 99 4.38 4.96 -5.70
C LEU A 99 4.50 5.24 -7.21
N GLU A 100 3.45 5.01 -8.00
CA GLU A 100 3.48 5.29 -9.45
C GLU A 100 3.69 6.78 -9.76
N GLN A 101 3.27 7.67 -8.85
CA GLN A 101 3.44 9.12 -8.95
C GLN A 101 4.66 9.65 -8.17
N HIS A 102 5.47 8.76 -7.57
CA HIS A 102 6.66 9.11 -6.79
C HIS A 102 6.39 10.13 -5.65
N LEU A 103 5.21 10.03 -5.01
CA LEU A 103 4.74 10.96 -3.98
C LEU A 103 5.25 10.68 -2.56
N ILE A 104 6.02 9.60 -2.37
CA ILE A 104 6.65 9.25 -1.08
C ILE A 104 8.13 9.67 -1.18
N PRO A 105 8.52 10.85 -0.64
CA PRO A 105 9.84 11.44 -0.91
C PRO A 105 11.02 10.53 -0.55
N GLU A 106 10.89 9.75 0.52
CA GLU A 106 11.91 8.81 0.99
C GLU A 106 12.18 7.68 -0.01
N LEU A 107 11.22 7.39 -0.90
CA LEU A 107 11.31 6.32 -1.89
C LEU A 107 11.47 6.86 -3.32
N ALA A 108 11.00 8.08 -3.60
CA ALA A 108 10.76 8.62 -4.94
C ALA A 108 11.91 8.43 -5.93
N ASN A 109 13.17 8.57 -5.50
CA ASN A 109 14.34 8.52 -6.38
C ASN A 109 15.04 7.15 -6.43
N ASN A 110 14.53 6.15 -5.70
CA ASN A 110 15.23 4.90 -5.42
C ASN A 110 14.64 3.68 -6.17
N TYR A 111 13.69 3.89 -7.09
CA TYR A 111 13.14 2.83 -7.93
C TYR A 111 12.64 3.34 -9.27
N SER A 112 12.59 2.44 -10.25
CA SER A 112 11.94 2.65 -11.56
C SER A 112 10.87 1.59 -11.85
N THR A 113 10.85 0.50 -11.08
CA THR A 113 9.95 -0.64 -11.27
C THR A 113 9.18 -0.93 -9.98
N ILE A 114 7.90 -1.28 -10.11
CA ILE A 114 7.01 -1.63 -9.01
C ILE A 114 6.41 -3.00 -9.30
N ARG A 115 6.60 -3.96 -8.40
CA ARG A 115 5.95 -5.28 -8.45
C ARG A 115 5.08 -5.48 -7.23
N THR A 116 3.88 -6.00 -7.41
CA THR A 116 2.91 -6.23 -6.32
C THR A 116 2.86 -7.69 -5.89
N GLU A 117 2.53 -7.97 -4.63
CA GLU A 117 2.26 -9.33 -4.12
C GLU A 117 3.43 -10.32 -4.37
N VAL A 118 4.67 -9.86 -4.20
CA VAL A 118 5.86 -10.64 -4.53
C VAL A 118 6.19 -11.64 -3.41
N PRO A 119 6.33 -12.95 -3.71
CA PRO A 119 6.75 -13.93 -2.70
C PRO A 119 8.13 -13.60 -2.11
N TYR A 120 8.26 -13.64 -0.78
CA TYR A 120 9.51 -13.35 -0.06
C TYR A 120 9.67 -14.22 1.21
N GLY A 121 10.82 -14.07 1.86
CA GLY A 121 11.20 -14.86 3.05
C GLY A 121 11.75 -16.24 2.69
N LYS A 122 12.29 -16.94 3.70
CA LYS A 122 13.03 -18.20 3.53
C LYS A 122 12.24 -19.28 2.78
N ASP A 123 10.94 -19.40 3.07
CA ASP A 123 10.05 -20.40 2.49
C ASP A 123 9.19 -19.88 1.32
N LYS A 124 9.28 -18.58 0.96
CA LYS A 124 8.40 -17.91 -0.02
C LYS A 124 6.89 -18.09 0.24
N LYS A 125 6.52 -18.30 1.51
CA LYS A 125 5.12 -18.46 1.96
C LYS A 125 4.41 -17.14 2.25
N SER A 126 5.15 -16.05 2.35
CA SER A 126 4.60 -14.69 2.48
C SER A 126 4.77 -13.92 1.18
N ARG A 127 3.90 -12.94 0.99
CA ARG A 127 3.95 -12.00 -0.12
C ARG A 127 4.07 -10.60 0.46
N VAL A 128 5.02 -9.83 -0.05
CA VAL A 128 5.19 -8.42 0.29
C VAL A 128 4.24 -7.63 -0.60
N ASP A 129 3.65 -6.56 -0.06
CA ASP A 129 2.67 -5.76 -0.81
C ASP A 129 3.32 -5.15 -2.06
N PHE A 130 4.53 -4.58 -1.93
CA PHE A 130 5.32 -4.06 -3.04
C PHE A 130 6.81 -4.42 -2.93
N LEU A 131 7.40 -4.74 -4.08
CA LEU A 131 8.84 -4.81 -4.29
C LEU A 131 9.21 -3.72 -5.31
N LEU A 132 10.05 -2.78 -4.88
CA LEU A 132 10.56 -1.70 -5.71
C LEU A 132 12.00 -2.02 -6.11
N SER A 133 12.35 -1.76 -7.36
CA SER A 133 13.70 -1.98 -7.89
C SER A 133 14.10 -0.90 -8.90
N SER A 134 15.39 -0.66 -9.03
CA SER A 134 15.95 0.24 -10.03
C SER A 134 16.69 -0.55 -11.10
N ASP A 135 16.33 -0.35 -12.36
CA ASP A 135 17.09 -0.86 -13.51
C ASP A 135 18.17 0.18 -13.88
N ARG A 136 19.17 0.37 -13.02
CA ARG A 136 20.39 1.08 -13.42
C ARG A 136 21.35 0.05 -14.00
N SER A 137 21.17 -0.27 -15.28
CA SER A 137 22.23 -0.89 -16.07
C SER A 137 23.45 0.03 -15.99
N SER A 138 24.55 -0.48 -15.43
CA SER A 138 25.85 0.17 -15.45
C SER A 138 26.24 0.58 -16.88
N GLY A 139 26.23 1.88 -17.19
CA GLY A 139 26.96 2.47 -18.32
C GLY A 139 26.13 3.30 -19.32
N GLU A 140 25.73 4.51 -18.96
CA GLU A 140 25.81 5.62 -19.91
C GLU A 140 27.19 6.28 -19.75
N THR A 141 28.19 5.71 -20.43
CA THR A 141 29.45 6.43 -20.65
C THR A 141 29.15 7.53 -21.66
N SER A 142 29.01 8.76 -21.18
CA SER A 142 29.00 9.95 -22.02
C SER A 142 30.30 9.98 -22.83
N GLN A 143 30.21 9.60 -24.10
CA GLN A 143 31.32 9.71 -25.05
C GLN A 143 31.60 11.19 -25.29
N GLN A 144 32.55 11.74 -24.54
CA GLN A 144 33.27 12.94 -24.93
C GLN A 144 34.15 12.59 -26.12
N THR A 145 33.77 13.05 -27.30
CA THR A 145 34.57 13.01 -28.52
C THR A 145 35.87 13.79 -28.31
N ARG A 146 37.01 13.09 -28.31
CA ARG A 146 38.34 13.68 -28.56
C ARG A 146 38.99 12.98 -29.73
N GLY A 147 39.45 13.80 -30.68
CA GLY A 147 39.99 13.36 -31.95
C GLY A 147 41.37 12.73 -31.85
N ARG A 148 41.57 11.74 -32.74
CA ARG A 148 42.73 11.46 -33.61
C ARG A 148 44.14 11.70 -33.03
N GLY A 149 44.89 10.62 -32.82
CA GLY A 149 46.36 10.64 -32.78
C GLY A 149 46.99 9.46 -32.03
N ASP A 150 47.64 8.60 -32.81
CA ASP A 150 48.77 7.71 -32.48
C ASP A 150 48.57 6.38 -31.73
N THR A 151 49.20 5.38 -32.35
CA THR A 151 49.17 3.95 -32.07
C THR A 151 50.29 3.60 -31.10
N GLU A 152 49.94 3.25 -29.86
CA GLU A 152 50.90 2.64 -28.92
C GLU A 152 50.23 1.45 -28.23
N THR A 153 50.86 0.28 -28.36
CA THR A 153 50.40 -1.01 -27.83
C THR A 153 50.43 -0.99 -26.30
N ARG A 154 49.35 -0.51 -25.68
CA ARG A 154 49.13 -0.62 -24.23
C ARG A 154 48.55 -2.00 -23.91
N ARG A 155 49.16 -2.69 -22.95
CA ARG A 155 48.63 -3.91 -22.33
C ARG A 155 47.14 -3.69 -22.01
N MET A 156 46.27 -4.57 -22.51
CA MET A 156 44.87 -4.64 -22.10
C MET A 156 44.83 -5.05 -20.62
N GLU A 157 44.74 -4.06 -19.73
CA GLU A 157 44.18 -4.29 -18.41
C GLU A 157 42.67 -4.48 -18.60
N ILE A 158 42.16 -5.61 -18.14
CA ILE A 158 40.74 -5.92 -18.08
C ILE A 158 40.09 -4.82 -17.23
N PRO A 159 39.12 -4.02 -17.75
CA PRO A 159 38.47 -2.99 -16.96
C PRO A 159 37.85 -3.61 -15.71
N GLY A 160 38.35 -3.15 -14.56
CA GLY A 160 38.05 -3.69 -13.25
C GLY A 160 36.56 -3.66 -12.93
N GLN A 161 36.17 -4.59 -12.06
CA GLN A 161 35.03 -4.40 -11.16
C GLN A 161 35.17 -3.02 -10.52
N ILE A 162 34.38 -2.06 -11.00
CA ILE A 162 34.17 -0.81 -10.27
C ILE A 162 33.49 -1.25 -8.98
N SER A 163 34.25 -1.25 -7.87
CA SER A 163 33.67 -1.44 -6.55
C SER A 163 32.79 -0.23 -6.29
N LEU A 164 31.49 -0.41 -6.51
CA LEU A 164 30.47 0.55 -6.15
C LEU A 164 30.68 0.95 -4.69
N THR A 165 30.65 2.24 -4.40
CA THR A 165 30.63 2.72 -3.02
C THR A 165 29.44 2.12 -2.25
N PRO A 166 29.48 2.02 -0.92
CA PRO A 166 28.33 1.54 -0.14
C PRO A 166 27.04 2.33 -0.44
N GLU A 167 27.15 3.63 -0.74
CA GLU A 167 26.03 4.46 -1.18
C GLU A 167 25.49 4.02 -2.54
N GLU A 168 26.35 3.78 -3.54
CA GLU A 168 25.95 3.27 -4.86
C GLU A 168 25.42 1.82 -4.81
N GLN A 169 25.90 0.98 -3.89
CA GLN A 169 25.36 -0.36 -3.64
C GLN A 169 23.98 -0.30 -2.99
N SER A 170 23.74 0.68 -2.11
CA SER A 170 22.44 0.91 -1.48
C SER A 170 21.38 1.36 -2.49
N LEU A 171 21.77 2.14 -3.51
CA LEU A 171 20.87 2.64 -4.56
C LEU A 171 20.31 1.55 -5.48
N ASN A 172 20.98 0.39 -5.58
CA ASN A 172 20.53 -0.74 -6.40
C ASN A 172 19.88 -1.87 -5.59
N SER A 173 19.71 -1.67 -4.28
CA SER A 173 19.11 -2.70 -3.42
C SER A 173 17.58 -2.71 -3.56
N PRO A 174 16.94 -3.90 -3.64
CA PRO A 174 15.49 -4.00 -3.68
C PRO A 174 14.85 -3.42 -2.42
N ILE A 175 13.78 -2.64 -2.58
CA ILE A 175 13.00 -2.08 -1.47
C ILE A 175 11.74 -2.90 -1.29
N TYR A 176 11.60 -3.52 -0.12
CA TYR A 176 10.43 -4.28 0.28
C TYR A 176 9.49 -3.38 1.07
N VAL A 177 8.27 -3.20 0.59
CA VAL A 177 7.27 -2.32 1.22
C VAL A 177 6.06 -3.16 1.63
N GLU A 178 5.79 -3.18 2.93
CA GLU A 178 4.59 -3.79 3.51
C GLU A 178 3.68 -2.68 4.04
N VAL A 179 2.42 -2.69 3.64
CA VAL A 179 1.39 -1.72 4.02
C VAL A 179 0.57 -2.28 5.18
N LYS A 180 0.31 -1.43 6.18
CA LYS A 180 -0.58 -1.74 7.30
C LYS A 180 -1.64 -0.67 7.47
N SER A 181 -2.88 -1.12 7.68
CA SER A 181 -4.00 -0.24 7.98
C SER A 181 -4.10 -0.02 9.49
N ALA A 182 -4.00 1.23 9.94
CA ALA A 182 -4.22 1.60 11.34
C ALA A 182 -5.57 2.32 11.45
N THR A 183 -6.58 1.62 11.98
CA THR A 183 -7.96 2.15 12.10
C THR A 183 -8.45 2.26 13.54
N LEU A 184 -7.74 1.65 14.49
CA LEU A 184 -8.00 1.86 15.91
C LEU A 184 -7.45 3.23 16.30
N ALA A 185 -8.26 4.06 16.94
CA ALA A 185 -7.84 5.37 17.43
C ALA A 185 -7.78 5.37 18.96
N GLU A 186 -6.78 6.07 19.49
CA GLU A 186 -6.69 6.47 20.90
C GLU A 186 -6.32 7.96 20.94
N GLY A 187 -7.35 8.81 21.05
CA GLY A 187 -7.20 10.25 21.03
C GLY A 187 -6.76 10.76 19.66
N LYS A 188 -5.50 11.20 19.55
CA LYS A 188 -4.90 11.71 18.30
C LYS A 188 -3.99 10.68 17.62
N VAL A 189 -3.91 9.46 18.14
CA VAL A 189 -2.99 8.42 17.67
C VAL A 189 -3.79 7.32 16.98
N ALA A 190 -3.36 6.93 15.77
CA ALA A 190 -3.85 5.73 15.10
C ALA A 190 -2.94 4.54 15.47
N LEU A 191 -3.55 3.42 15.83
CA LEU A 191 -2.89 2.23 16.35
C LEU A 191 -3.06 1.04 15.39
N PHE A 192 -2.02 0.22 15.35
CA PHE A 192 -2.02 -1.10 14.73
C PHE A 192 -1.20 -2.07 15.60
N PRO A 193 -1.65 -3.32 15.81
CA PRO A 193 -2.92 -3.89 15.35
C PRO A 193 -4.08 -3.60 16.32
N ASP A 194 -5.32 -3.73 15.83
CA ASP A 194 -6.53 -3.64 16.67
C ASP A 194 -6.79 -4.93 17.50
N THR A 195 -6.09 -6.02 17.18
CA THR A 195 -6.08 -7.26 17.95
C THR A 195 -4.78 -8.03 17.72
N VAL A 196 -4.45 -9.00 18.58
CA VAL A 196 -3.23 -9.82 18.41
C VAL A 196 -3.21 -10.47 17.03
N THR A 197 -2.13 -10.24 16.25
CA THR A 197 -1.96 -10.76 14.89
C THR A 197 -0.69 -11.59 14.75
N THR A 198 -0.84 -12.91 14.81
CA THR A 198 0.27 -13.86 14.56
C THR A 198 0.80 -13.75 13.13
N ARG A 199 -0.10 -13.48 12.16
CA ARG A 199 0.28 -13.22 10.77
C ARG A 199 1.13 -11.95 10.64
N GLY A 200 0.73 -10.85 11.29
CA GLY A 200 1.51 -9.61 11.26
C GLY A 200 2.92 -9.78 11.87
N GLN A 201 3.01 -10.50 13.00
CA GLN A 201 4.31 -10.85 13.60
C GLN A 201 5.18 -11.68 12.65
N LYS A 202 4.60 -12.66 11.95
CA LYS A 202 5.32 -13.47 10.95
C LYS A 202 5.91 -12.59 9.85
N HIS A 203 5.10 -11.72 9.25
CA HIS A 203 5.55 -10.81 8.18
C HIS A 203 6.67 -9.90 8.68
N LEU A 204 6.56 -9.33 9.88
CA LEU A 204 7.61 -8.45 10.43
C LEU A 204 8.93 -9.20 10.64
N ARG A 205 8.90 -10.44 11.14
CA ARG A 205 10.10 -11.27 11.27
C ARG A 205 10.72 -11.59 9.92
N GLU A 206 9.90 -11.91 8.92
CA GLU A 206 10.37 -12.19 7.56
C GLU A 206 10.97 -10.95 6.88
N LEU A 207 10.41 -9.76 7.11
CA LEU A 207 11.00 -8.49 6.65
C LEU A 207 12.32 -8.19 7.35
N THR A 208 12.39 -8.38 8.68
CA THR A 208 13.63 -8.17 9.45
C THR A 208 14.75 -9.07 8.93
N ALA A 209 14.42 -10.31 8.56
CA ALA A 209 15.38 -11.27 8.00
C ALA A 209 15.90 -10.90 6.59
N LEU A 210 15.34 -9.88 5.93
CA LEU A 210 15.84 -9.36 4.65
C LEU A 210 16.92 -8.29 4.82
N LEU A 211 17.11 -7.74 6.02
CA LEU A 211 18.13 -6.74 6.26
C LEU A 211 19.53 -7.36 6.08
N PRO A 212 20.48 -6.63 5.46
CA PRO A 212 21.87 -7.05 5.42
C PRO A 212 22.40 -7.33 6.83
N GLN A 213 23.25 -8.35 6.98
CA GLN A 213 23.93 -8.64 8.25
C GLN A 213 25.12 -7.72 8.49
#